data_AF-A0A1V9ZVK5-F1
#
_entry.id   AF-A0A1V9ZVK5-F1
#
_cell.length_a   1.000
_cell.length_b   1.000
_cell.length_c   1.000
_cell.angle_alpha   90.00
_cell.angle_beta   90.00
_cell.angle_gamma   90.00
#
_symmetry.space_group_name_H-M   'P 1'
#
loop_
_entity.id
_entity.type
_entity.pdbx_description
1 polymer ?
#
loop_
_entity_poly.entity_id
_entity_poly.type
_entity_poly.pdbx_seq_one_letter_code
_entity_poly.pdbx_strand_id
1 'polypeptide(L)'
;MSIARGLVYLHTFVPTIIHRDLKSRNALPDSKKGTKLIDFGTSREEVDTDMNCGIGTFQWMAPEVIVGTEYTIAAGIYSFGAVFEPKHYFLTNHSVLYSDAKNPSTGRLYPQQSIMTMVTVGEIRPKFNYHDTLTWVHEFGKQCMASNSLDRPTTLSITAILQRVKTE
;
A
#
# COMPACT_ATOMS: atom_id res chain seq x y z
N MET A 1 11.45 -6.45 2.02
CA MET A 1 12.76 -5.81 2.31
C MET A 1 13.14 -4.72 1.32
N SER A 2 13.33 -5.01 0.02
CA SER A 2 13.83 -3.98 -0.92
C SER A 2 12.86 -2.81 -1.13
N ILE A 3 11.55 -3.08 -1.16
CA ILE A 3 10.53 -2.03 -1.24
C ILE A 3 10.64 -1.05 -0.06
N ALA A 4 10.71 -1.58 1.17
CA ALA A 4 10.87 -0.75 2.38
C ALA A 4 12.13 0.12 2.32
N ARG A 5 13.27 -0.44 1.88
CA ARG A 5 14.51 0.33 1.69
C ARG A 5 14.37 1.42 0.63
N GLY A 6 13.66 1.14 -0.46
CA GLY A 6 13.33 2.13 -1.47
C GLY A 6 12.51 3.28 -0.89
N LEU A 7 11.51 2.98 -0.07
CA LEU A 7 10.71 4.01 0.62
C LEU A 7 11.54 4.82 1.61
N VAL A 8 12.39 4.19 2.42
CA VAL A 8 13.32 4.92 3.31
C VAL A 8 14.13 5.92 2.50
N TYR A 9 14.72 5.47 1.39
CA TYR A 9 15.55 6.31 0.53
C TYR A 9 14.78 7.54 0.03
N LEU A 10 13.56 7.36 -0.50
CA LEU A 10 12.73 8.49 -0.94
C LEU A 10 12.39 9.46 0.20
N HIS A 11 12.15 8.94 1.40
CA HIS A 11 11.81 9.76 2.56
C HIS A 11 13.05 10.42 3.21
N THR A 12 14.27 10.17 2.72
CA THR A 12 15.48 10.88 3.19
C THR A 12 15.75 12.20 2.44
N PHE A 13 15.04 12.47 1.35
CA PHE A 13 15.18 13.71 0.60
C PHE A 13 14.59 14.90 1.35
N VAL A 14 15.10 16.10 1.05
CA VAL A 14 14.55 17.36 1.57
C VAL A 14 14.29 18.30 0.39
N PRO A 15 13.02 18.57 0.06
CA PRO A 15 11.80 18.05 0.69
C PRO A 15 11.60 16.54 0.45
N THR A 16 10.82 15.90 1.33
CA THR A 16 10.50 14.46 1.26
C THR A 16 9.91 14.10 -0.10
N ILE A 17 10.37 13.02 -0.73
CA ILE A 17 9.76 12.49 -1.96
C ILE A 17 8.75 11.39 -1.62
N ILE A 18 7.53 11.52 -2.14
CA ILE A 18 6.44 10.57 -1.98
C ILE A 18 6.14 9.90 -3.32
N HIS A 19 6.07 8.56 -3.36
CA HIS A 19 5.87 7.81 -4.60
C HIS A 19 4.47 7.98 -5.21
N ARG A 20 3.43 8.01 -4.37
CA ARG A 20 1.99 8.15 -4.70
C ARG A 20 1.30 7.05 -5.54
N ASP A 21 2.04 6.06 -6.05
CA ASP A 21 1.46 4.91 -6.77
C ASP A 21 2.18 3.60 -6.45
N LEU A 22 2.39 3.36 -5.15
CA LEU A 22 3.03 2.14 -4.68
C LEU A 22 2.05 0.97 -4.78
N LYS A 23 2.40 -0.02 -5.61
CA LYS A 23 1.64 -1.26 -5.83
C LYS A 23 2.57 -2.39 -6.23
N SER A 24 2.11 -3.64 -6.15
CA SER A 24 2.93 -4.81 -6.50
C SER A 24 3.42 -4.77 -7.95
N ARG A 25 2.65 -4.22 -8.89
CA ARG A 25 3.04 -4.03 -10.29
C ARG A 25 4.23 -3.06 -10.46
N ASN A 26 4.39 -2.11 -9.53
CA ASN A 26 5.48 -1.14 -9.55
C ASN A 26 6.69 -1.61 -8.73
N ALA A 27 6.72 -2.89 -8.34
CA ALA A 27 7.84 -3.53 -7.65
C ALA A 27 8.38 -4.69 -8.51
N LEU A 28 9.39 -4.43 -9.32
CA LEU A 28 9.96 -5.42 -10.23
C LEU A 28 11.00 -6.31 -9.53
N PRO A 29 10.81 -7.63 -9.46
CA PRO A 29 11.84 -8.54 -8.96
C PRO A 29 12.99 -8.65 -9.97
N ASP A 30 14.22 -8.44 -9.49
CA ASP A 30 15.45 -8.72 -10.25
C ASP A 30 16.20 -9.88 -9.58
N SER A 31 16.56 -10.90 -10.36
CA SER A 31 17.19 -12.13 -9.87
C SER A 31 18.61 -11.94 -9.32
N LYS A 32 19.26 -10.80 -9.62
CA LYS A 32 20.64 -10.49 -9.20
C LYS A 32 20.71 -9.31 -8.22
N LYS A 33 19.87 -8.29 -8.41
CA LYS A 33 19.92 -7.00 -7.70
C LYS A 33 18.78 -6.81 -6.70
N GLY A 34 17.87 -7.78 -6.60
CA GLY A 34 16.69 -7.71 -5.73
C GLY A 34 15.59 -6.78 -6.28
N THR A 35 14.44 -6.73 -5.61
CA THR A 35 13.28 -5.97 -6.09
C THR A 35 13.56 -4.47 -6.19
N LYS A 36 13.16 -3.85 -7.30
CA LYS A 36 13.28 -2.41 -7.57
C LYS A 36 11.91 -1.77 -7.67
N LEU A 37 11.77 -0.57 -7.10
CA LEU A 37 10.61 0.28 -7.33
C LEU A 37 10.75 0.98 -8.68
N ILE A 38 9.63 1.08 -9.40
CA ILE A 38 9.52 1.72 -10.70
C ILE A 38 8.31 2.65 -10.73
N ASP A 39 8.15 3.38 -11.83
CA ASP A 39 6.99 4.24 -12.10
C ASP A 39 6.84 5.41 -11.12
N PHE A 40 7.83 6.30 -11.15
CA PHE A 40 7.85 7.55 -10.40
C PHE A 40 7.08 8.68 -11.11
N GLY A 41 6.29 8.38 -12.15
CA GLY A 41 5.57 9.38 -12.95
C GLY A 41 4.56 10.18 -12.13
N THR A 42 4.07 9.59 -11.04
CA THR A 42 3.21 10.25 -10.06
C THR A 42 3.97 10.72 -8.82
N SER A 43 5.28 10.54 -8.71
CA SER A 43 6.00 10.94 -7.49
C SER A 43 6.08 12.47 -7.37
N ARG A 44 6.02 12.98 -6.14
CA ARG A 44 6.12 14.43 -5.85
C ARG A 44 6.79 14.69 -4.52
N GLU A 45 7.29 15.91 -4.39
CA GLU A 45 7.74 16.45 -3.11
C GLU A 45 6.53 16.67 -2.19
N GLU A 46 6.67 16.38 -0.90
CA GLU A 46 5.59 16.51 0.09
C GLU A 46 5.05 17.95 0.22
N VAL A 47 5.86 18.94 -0.13
CA VAL A 47 5.50 20.37 -0.09
C VAL A 47 4.71 20.83 -1.32
N ASP A 48 4.55 19.98 -2.33
CA ASP A 48 3.79 20.29 -3.53
C ASP A 48 2.28 20.13 -3.24
N THR A 49 1.63 21.25 -2.90
CA THR A 49 0.23 21.35 -2.47
C THR A 49 -0.79 21.33 -3.60
N ASP A 50 -0.36 21.07 -4.84
CA ASP A 50 -1.30 20.82 -5.94
C ASP A 50 -2.26 19.70 -5.53
N MET A 51 -3.53 20.09 -5.31
CA MET A 51 -4.67 19.24 -4.95
C MET A 51 -5.03 18.28 -6.09
N ASN A 52 -4.08 17.43 -6.46
CA ASN A 52 -4.28 16.34 -7.39
C ASN A 52 -4.93 15.16 -6.67
N CYS A 53 -6.13 15.41 -6.13
CA CYS A 53 -6.99 14.41 -5.54
C CYS A 53 -7.27 13.32 -6.58
N GLY A 54 -7.03 12.05 -6.23
CA GLY A 54 -7.31 10.92 -7.10
C GLY A 54 -6.18 10.49 -8.05
N ILE A 55 -4.95 11.02 -7.92
CA ILE A 55 -3.78 10.44 -8.61
C ILE A 55 -3.30 9.17 -7.89
N GLY A 56 -3.17 8.09 -8.66
CA GLY A 56 -2.73 6.77 -8.19
C GLY A 56 -3.78 5.71 -8.43
N THR A 57 -3.46 4.46 -8.12
CA THR A 57 -4.37 3.33 -8.34
C THR A 57 -5.29 3.15 -7.12
N PHE A 58 -6.59 3.45 -7.25
CA PHE A 58 -7.53 3.60 -6.11
C PHE A 58 -7.55 2.42 -5.13
N GLN A 59 -7.30 1.21 -5.62
CA GLN A 59 -7.24 -0.01 -4.84
C GLN A 59 -6.15 0.00 -3.74
N TRP A 60 -5.08 0.76 -3.93
CA TRP A 60 -3.95 0.90 -3.01
C TRP A 60 -3.97 2.24 -2.24
N MET A 61 -4.97 3.09 -2.48
CA MET A 61 -5.09 4.38 -1.81
C MET A 61 -5.54 4.23 -0.37
N ALA A 62 -4.96 5.06 0.50
CA ALA A 62 -5.40 5.18 1.87
C ALA A 62 -6.78 5.86 1.97
N PRO A 63 -7.59 5.54 3.00
CA PRO A 63 -8.93 6.11 3.19
C PRO A 63 -8.97 7.64 3.13
N GLU A 64 -7.98 8.31 3.71
CA GLU A 64 -7.87 9.77 3.74
C GLU A 64 -7.57 10.35 2.35
N VAL A 65 -6.72 9.69 1.55
CA VAL A 65 -6.41 10.09 0.17
C VAL A 65 -7.66 9.95 -0.71
N ILE A 66 -8.48 8.93 -0.48
CA ILE A 66 -9.76 8.75 -1.19
C ILE A 66 -10.74 9.91 -0.91
N VAL A 67 -10.74 10.43 0.32
CA VAL A 67 -11.57 11.58 0.73
C VAL A 67 -11.02 12.91 0.20
N GLY A 68 -9.81 12.91 -0.36
CA GLY A 68 -9.19 14.09 -0.96
C GLY A 68 -8.30 14.87 -0.01
N THR A 69 -7.77 14.24 1.04
CA THR A 69 -6.68 14.84 1.81
C THR A 69 -5.35 14.76 1.04
N GLU A 70 -4.40 15.60 1.43
CA GLU A 70 -3.04 15.56 0.89
C GLU A 70 -2.37 14.20 1.08
N TYR A 71 -1.53 13.82 0.12
CA TYR A 71 -0.81 12.57 0.18
C TYR A 71 0.39 12.72 1.12
N THR A 72 0.46 11.87 2.14
CA THR A 72 1.54 11.88 3.15
C THR A 72 2.39 10.62 3.09
N ILE A 73 3.51 10.60 3.83
CA ILE A 73 4.29 9.38 4.09
C ILE A 73 3.37 8.24 4.59
N ALA A 74 2.46 8.54 5.52
CA ALA A 74 1.55 7.55 6.10
C ALA A 74 0.58 6.95 5.06
N ALA A 75 0.16 7.72 4.06
CA ALA A 75 -0.60 7.18 2.93
C ALA A 75 0.24 6.21 2.08
N GLY A 76 1.52 6.53 1.89
CA GLY A 76 2.48 5.59 1.26
C GLY A 76 2.64 4.29 2.05
N ILE A 77 2.61 4.35 3.39
CA ILE A 77 2.65 3.18 4.26
C ILE A 77 1.39 2.31 4.13
N TYR A 78 0.22 2.92 3.95
CA TYR A 78 -1.00 2.16 3.65
C TYR A 78 -0.86 1.37 2.35
N SER A 79 -0.42 2.03 1.28
CA SER A 79 -0.20 1.38 -0.02
C SER A 79 0.83 0.26 0.08
N PHE A 80 1.87 0.43 0.91
CA PHE A 80 2.85 -0.60 1.21
C PHE A 80 2.23 -1.80 1.92
N GLY A 81 1.37 -1.57 2.92
CA GLY A 81 0.60 -2.61 3.62
C GLY A 81 -0.26 -3.44 2.67
N ALA A 82 -0.90 -2.77 1.71
CA ALA A 82 -1.76 -3.42 0.71
C ALA A 82 -0.98 -4.34 -0.25
N VAL A 83 0.34 -4.19 -0.40
CA VAL A 83 1.19 -5.13 -1.16
C VAL A 83 1.35 -6.48 -0.45
N PHE A 84 1.16 -6.54 0.87
CA PHE A 84 1.26 -7.79 1.64
C PHE A 84 -0.01 -8.64 1.60
N GLU A 85 -1.07 -8.19 0.92
CA GLU A 85 -2.26 -9.04 0.74
C GLU A 85 -1.83 -10.36 0.06
N PRO A 86 -2.26 -11.54 0.54
CA PRO A 86 -1.68 -12.82 0.12
C PRO A 86 -1.78 -13.11 -1.39
N LYS A 87 -2.83 -12.64 -2.08
CA LYS A 87 -2.94 -12.77 -3.53
C LYS A 87 -1.91 -11.90 -4.27
N HIS A 88 -1.39 -10.84 -3.62
CA HIS A 88 -0.41 -9.91 -4.18
C HIS A 88 1.01 -10.07 -3.62
N TYR A 89 1.18 -10.75 -2.48
CA TYR A 89 2.48 -11.05 -1.87
C TYR A 89 3.41 -11.74 -2.87
N PHE A 90 2.85 -12.68 -3.62
CA PHE A 90 3.51 -13.22 -4.80
C PHE A 90 3.43 -12.16 -5.90
N LEU A 91 4.51 -11.37 -6.04
CA LEU A 91 4.71 -10.35 -7.08
C LEU A 91 4.48 -10.84 -8.52
N THR A 92 4.23 -12.14 -8.71
CA THR A 92 3.94 -12.83 -9.97
C THR A 92 2.45 -12.93 -10.29
N ASN A 93 1.56 -12.87 -9.30
CA ASN A 93 0.13 -13.18 -9.51
C ASN A 93 -0.65 -11.97 -10.04
N HIS A 94 -0.11 -10.75 -9.89
CA HIS A 94 -0.62 -9.46 -10.41
C HIS A 94 -2.15 -9.29 -10.35
N SER A 95 -2.81 -9.89 -9.36
CA SER A 95 -4.22 -9.67 -9.12
C SER A 95 -4.48 -8.20 -8.83
N VAL A 96 -5.75 -7.81 -8.87
CA VAL A 96 -6.17 -6.46 -8.50
C VAL A 96 -7.01 -6.56 -7.23
N LEU A 97 -6.71 -5.76 -6.21
CA LEU A 97 -7.49 -5.76 -4.97
C LEU A 97 -8.96 -5.45 -5.28
N TYR A 98 -9.84 -6.13 -4.57
CA TYR A 98 -11.30 -5.98 -4.70
C TYR A 98 -11.89 -6.35 -6.07
N SER A 99 -11.10 -6.89 -7.01
CA SER A 99 -11.59 -7.27 -8.35
C SER A 99 -12.67 -8.35 -8.33
N ASP A 100 -12.73 -9.14 -7.27
CA ASP A 100 -13.73 -10.19 -7.03
C ASP A 100 -14.81 -9.79 -6.01
N ALA A 101 -14.80 -8.54 -5.52
CA ALA A 101 -15.76 -8.07 -4.55
C ALA A 101 -17.16 -7.95 -5.17
N LYS A 102 -18.12 -8.72 -4.62
CA LYS A 102 -19.49 -8.79 -5.09
C LYS A 102 -20.50 -8.43 -4.01
N ASN A 103 -21.57 -7.78 -4.41
CA ASN A 103 -22.72 -7.53 -3.55
C ASN A 103 -23.42 -8.87 -3.24
N PRO A 104 -23.55 -9.28 -1.97
CA PRO A 104 -24.11 -10.58 -1.61
C PRO A 104 -25.56 -10.78 -2.06
N SER A 105 -26.35 -9.71 -2.11
CA SER A 105 -27.77 -9.78 -2.46
C SER A 105 -28.01 -9.88 -3.97
N THR A 106 -27.13 -9.31 -4.78
CA THR A 106 -27.32 -9.26 -6.26
C THR A 106 -26.32 -10.12 -7.03
N GLY A 107 -25.24 -10.57 -6.40
CA GLY A 107 -24.13 -11.30 -7.03
C GLY A 107 -23.28 -10.46 -7.99
N ARG A 108 -23.60 -9.18 -8.19
CA ARG A 108 -22.89 -8.27 -9.10
C ARG A 108 -21.61 -7.73 -8.46
N LEU A 109 -20.60 -7.47 -9.28
CA LEU A 109 -19.38 -6.79 -8.84
C LEU A 109 -19.69 -5.38 -8.34
N TYR A 110 -18.97 -4.94 -7.31
CA TYR A 110 -19.07 -3.56 -6.85
C TYR A 110 -18.43 -2.60 -7.87
N PRO A 111 -19.08 -1.50 -8.24
CA PRO A 111 -18.46 -0.45 -9.03
C PRO A 111 -17.38 0.26 -8.20
N GLN A 112 -16.42 0.89 -8.89
CA GLN A 112 -15.28 1.57 -8.28
C GLN A 112 -15.70 2.54 -7.15
N GLN A 113 -16.72 3.37 -7.38
CA GLN A 113 -17.17 4.34 -6.38
C GLN A 113 -17.64 3.66 -5.09
N SER A 114 -18.36 2.54 -5.19
CA SER A 114 -18.77 1.77 -4.01
C SER A 114 -17.58 1.18 -3.27
N ILE A 115 -16.58 0.67 -3.98
CA ILE A 115 -15.34 0.15 -3.35
C ILE A 115 -14.63 1.27 -2.60
N MET A 116 -14.45 2.44 -3.23
CA MET A 116 -13.83 3.61 -2.60
C MET A 116 -14.58 4.01 -1.34
N THR A 117 -15.91 4.14 -1.40
CA THR A 117 -16.74 4.46 -0.22
C THR A 117 -16.59 3.42 0.88
N MET A 118 -16.70 2.12 0.57
CA MET A 118 -16.56 1.04 1.54
C MET A 118 -15.16 1.02 2.20
N VAL A 119 -14.10 1.37 1.45
CA VAL A 119 -12.76 1.54 2.01
C VAL A 119 -12.73 2.73 2.95
N THR A 120 -13.27 3.89 2.56
CA THR A 120 -13.30 5.08 3.42
C THR A 120 -14.00 4.82 4.74
N VAL A 121 -15.16 4.16 4.74
CA VAL A 121 -15.94 3.89 5.96
C VAL A 121 -15.42 2.69 6.78
N GLY A 122 -14.47 1.91 6.24
CA GLY A 122 -13.92 0.76 6.95
C GLY A 122 -14.64 -0.56 6.74
N GLU A 123 -15.66 -0.62 5.88
CA GLU A 123 -16.45 -1.83 5.62
C GLU A 123 -15.65 -2.91 4.89
N ILE A 124 -14.73 -2.53 4.02
CA ILE A 124 -13.84 -3.46 3.32
C ILE A 124 -12.38 -3.10 3.51
N ARG A 125 -11.54 -4.13 3.58
CA ARG A 125 -10.08 -4.04 3.56
C ARG A 125 -9.53 -5.19 2.72
N PRO A 126 -8.28 -5.11 2.23
CA PRO A 126 -7.58 -6.24 1.64
C PRO A 126 -7.67 -7.44 2.60
N LYS A 127 -8.16 -8.59 2.10
CA LYS A 127 -8.38 -9.78 2.91
C LYS A 127 -7.07 -10.54 3.03
N PHE A 128 -6.50 -10.56 4.22
CA PHE A 128 -5.37 -11.45 4.50
C PHE A 128 -5.92 -12.81 4.96
N ASN A 129 -5.97 -13.79 4.04
CA ASN A 129 -6.31 -15.17 4.42
C ASN A 129 -5.13 -15.81 5.17
N TYR A 130 -5.42 -16.41 6.32
CA TYR A 130 -4.43 -16.99 7.24
C TYR A 130 -3.74 -18.27 6.73
N HIS A 131 -4.27 -18.91 5.68
CA HIS A 131 -3.76 -20.22 5.26
C HIS A 131 -2.44 -20.18 4.48
N ASP A 132 -2.10 -19.04 3.87
CA ASP A 132 -0.98 -18.94 2.92
C ASP A 132 0.10 -17.93 3.35
N THR A 133 0.01 -17.36 4.55
CA THR A 133 0.88 -16.23 4.96
C THR A 133 1.21 -16.31 6.44
N LEU A 134 2.49 -16.10 6.78
CA LEU A 134 2.96 -16.09 8.17
C LEU A 134 2.18 -15.05 9.00
N THR A 135 1.78 -15.42 10.21
CA THR A 135 0.97 -14.59 11.11
C THR A 135 1.53 -13.18 11.29
N TRP A 136 2.87 -13.06 11.39
CA TRP A 136 3.52 -11.77 11.54
C TRP A 136 3.38 -10.87 10.30
N VAL A 137 3.40 -11.43 9.08
CA VAL A 137 3.23 -10.66 7.84
C VAL A 137 1.81 -10.10 7.76
N HIS A 138 0.84 -10.92 8.15
CA HIS A 138 -0.55 -10.52 8.22
C HIS A 138 -0.75 -9.38 9.24
N GLU A 139 -0.23 -9.52 10.45
CA GLU A 139 -0.35 -8.48 11.48
C GLU A 139 0.36 -7.18 11.06
N PHE A 140 1.54 -7.32 10.46
CA PHE A 140 2.30 -6.20 9.94
C PHE A 140 1.55 -5.47 8.80
N GLY A 141 0.97 -6.22 7.85
CA GLY A 141 0.14 -5.65 6.79
C GLY A 141 -1.08 -4.92 7.33
N LYS A 142 -1.76 -5.48 8.34
CA LYS A 142 -2.88 -4.82 9.03
C LYS A 142 -2.44 -3.53 9.72
N GLN A 143 -1.32 -3.53 10.42
CA GLN A 143 -0.78 -2.35 11.08
C GLN A 143 -0.44 -1.24 10.08
N CYS A 144 0.17 -1.60 8.94
CA CYS A 144 0.43 -0.65 7.86
C CYS A 144 -0.85 -0.02 7.29
N MET A 145 -1.97 -0.73 7.32
CA MET A 145 -3.27 -0.28 6.78
C MET A 145 -4.26 0.19 7.85
N ALA A 146 -3.78 0.62 9.02
CA ALA A 146 -4.63 1.19 10.07
C ALA A 146 -5.47 2.36 9.51
N SER A 147 -6.73 2.45 9.95
CA SER A 147 -7.68 3.47 9.45
C SER A 147 -7.20 4.89 9.77
N ASN A 148 -6.71 5.10 11.00
CA ASN A 148 -6.05 6.34 11.38
C ASN A 148 -4.60 6.32 10.86
N SER A 149 -4.19 7.38 10.17
CA SER A 149 -2.84 7.50 9.60
C SER A 149 -1.75 7.56 10.66
N LEU A 150 -2.06 8.07 11.86
CA LEU A 150 -1.11 8.18 12.97
C LEU A 150 -0.80 6.84 13.64
N ASP A 151 -1.66 5.84 13.49
CA ASP A 151 -1.46 4.50 14.06
C ASP A 151 -0.55 3.62 13.18
N ARG A 152 -0.19 4.11 11.98
CA ARG A 152 0.65 3.39 11.03
C ARG A 152 2.13 3.51 11.42
N PRO A 153 2.95 2.46 11.19
CA PRO A 153 4.35 2.51 11.53
C PRO A 153 5.10 3.48 10.62
N THR A 154 6.13 4.14 11.16
CA THR A 154 7.03 4.96 10.34
C THR A 154 7.89 4.08 9.43
N THR A 155 8.45 4.68 8.38
CA THR A 155 9.34 3.98 7.44
C THR A 155 10.60 3.41 8.13
N LEU A 156 11.08 4.09 9.18
CA LEU A 156 12.16 3.59 10.03
C LEU A 156 11.73 2.36 10.84
N SER A 157 10.56 2.43 11.50
CA SER A 157 10.00 1.30 12.25
C SER A 157 9.78 0.06 11.37
N ILE A 158 9.25 0.26 10.16
CA ILE A 158 9.09 -0.81 9.15
C ILE A 158 10.42 -1.49 8.85
N THR A 159 11.48 -0.71 8.64
CA THR A 159 12.79 -1.25 8.30
C THR A 159 13.39 -2.03 9.46
N ALA A 160 13.23 -1.55 10.69
CA ALA A 160 13.67 -2.24 11.89
C ALA A 160 12.93 -3.57 12.11
N ILE A 161 11.60 -3.58 11.93
CA ILE A 161 10.77 -4.79 12.04
C ILE A 161 11.23 -5.84 11.02
N LEU A 162 11.35 -5.44 9.75
CA LEU A 162 11.75 -6.36 8.69
C LEU A 162 13.18 -6.89 8.87
N GLN A 163 14.10 -6.10 9.45
CA GLN A 163 15.45 -6.54 9.76
C GLN A 163 15.48 -7.63 10.83
N ARG A 164 14.70 -7.49 11.90
CA ARG A 164 14.60 -8.50 12.96
C ARG A 164 14.11 -9.84 12.44
N VAL A 165 13.11 -9.84 11.57
CA VAL A 165 12.54 -11.09 11.01
C VAL A 165 13.47 -11.74 9.98
N LYS A 166 14.45 -11.03 9.41
CA LYS A 166 15.44 -11.63 8.50
C LYS A 166 16.52 -12.42 9.25
N THR A 167 16.76 -12.08 10.52
CA THR A 167 17.81 -12.70 11.35
C THR A 167 17.35 -13.95 12.08
N GLU A 168 16.05 -14.26 12.01
CA GLU A 168 15.42 -15.50 12.50
C GLU A 168 15.21 -16.48 11.34
#